data_AF-A0A533XGC1-F1
#
_entry.id   AF-A0A533XGC1-F1
#
_cell.length_a   1.000
_cell.length_b   1.000
_cell.length_c   1.000
_cell.angle_alpha   90.00
_cell.angle_beta   90.00
_cell.angle_gamma   90.00
#
_symmetry.space_group_name_H-M   'P 1'
#
loop_
_entity.id
_entity.type
_entity.pdbx_description
1 polymer ?
#
loop_
_entity_poly.entity_id
_entity_poly.type
_entity_poly.pdbx_seq_one_letter_code
_entity_poly.pdbx_strand_id
1 'polypeptide(L)'
;EDLQKFPRLLKKYESRVKPPSVESNLVPDVWFRPHLVIETIASEITLSPIHPAGMGRIRKESGLALRFPKFTGKIRDDKKPEDATTVDEIVEMYNLQLKKVERVAQ
;
A
#
# COMPACT_ATOMS: atom_id res chain seq x y z
N GLU A 1 -19.43 7.09 -6.11
CA GLU A 1 -20.34 6.02 -5.62
C GLU A 1 -19.63 4.99 -4.75
N ASP A 2 -18.41 4.56 -5.08
CA ASP A 2 -17.73 3.51 -4.29
C ASP A 2 -17.37 3.92 -2.87
N LEU A 3 -17.04 5.19 -2.62
CA LEU A 3 -16.77 5.70 -1.26
C LEU A 3 -17.93 5.46 -0.28
N GLN A 4 -19.18 5.48 -0.77
CA GLN A 4 -20.36 5.22 0.06
C GLN A 4 -20.51 3.74 0.43
N LYS A 5 -19.87 2.83 -0.32
CA LYS A 5 -19.91 1.38 -0.07
C LYS A 5 -18.90 0.97 1.02
N PHE A 6 -17.74 1.63 1.09
CA PHE A 6 -16.66 1.28 2.03
C PHE A 6 -17.10 1.21 3.50
N PRO A 7 -17.84 2.19 4.05
CA PRO A 7 -18.30 2.10 5.44
C PRO A 7 -19.12 0.83 5.69
N ARG A 8 -19.98 0.43 4.75
CA ARG A 8 -20.79 -0.79 4.89
C ARG A 8 -19.94 -2.06 4.79
N LEU A 9 -18.99 -2.09 3.85
CA LEU A 9 -18.11 -3.24 3.62
C LEU A 9 -17.11 -3.46 4.77
N LEU A 10 -16.56 -2.39 5.32
CA LEU A 10 -15.53 -2.43 6.35
C LEU A 10 -16.08 -2.57 7.77
N LYS A 11 -17.35 -2.20 8.02
CA LYS A 11 -17.95 -2.20 9.37
C LYS A 11 -17.76 -3.52 10.12
N LYS A 12 -17.88 -4.66 9.43
CA LYS A 12 -17.73 -5.98 10.08
C LYS A 12 -16.29 -6.35 10.43
N TYR A 13 -15.32 -5.59 9.93
CA TYR A 13 -13.88 -5.78 10.14
C TYR A 13 -13.28 -4.74 11.07
N GLU A 14 -14.09 -3.82 11.60
CA GLU A 14 -13.64 -2.80 12.54
C GLU A 14 -12.95 -3.42 13.77
N SER A 15 -11.89 -2.76 14.21
CA SER A 15 -11.09 -3.14 15.36
C SER A 15 -10.84 -1.92 16.24
N ARG A 16 -10.95 -2.11 17.55
CA ARG A 16 -10.67 -1.04 18.54
C ARG A 16 -9.17 -0.74 18.68
N VAL A 17 -8.33 -1.69 18.27
CA VAL A 17 -6.86 -1.60 18.38
C VAL A 17 -6.20 -2.00 17.06
N LYS A 18 -4.94 -1.58 16.87
CA LYS A 18 -4.14 -1.99 15.71
C LYS A 18 -4.04 -3.53 15.67
N PRO A 19 -4.48 -4.17 14.58
CA PRO A 19 -4.34 -5.62 14.43
C PRO A 19 -2.85 -6.03 14.49
N PRO A 20 -2.50 -7.17 15.12
CA PRO A 20 -1.10 -7.62 15.22
C PRO A 20 -0.44 -7.87 13.87
N SER A 21 -1.22 -8.23 12.84
CA SER A 21 -0.75 -8.47 11.48
C SER A 21 -0.57 -7.19 10.65
N VAL A 22 -0.78 -6.00 11.23
CA VAL A 22 -0.67 -4.72 10.54
C VAL A 22 0.48 -3.89 11.11
N GLU A 23 1.42 -3.57 10.23
CA GLU A 23 2.51 -2.64 10.51
C GLU A 23 2.23 -1.27 9.88
N SER A 24 2.20 -0.23 10.72
CA SER A 24 1.96 1.15 10.30
C SER A 24 2.52 2.08 11.36
N ASN A 25 3.20 3.15 10.91
CA ASN A 25 3.58 4.28 11.76
C ASN A 25 2.53 5.42 11.71
N LEU A 26 1.51 5.27 10.86
CA LEU A 26 0.35 6.14 10.81
C LEU A 26 -0.75 5.59 11.73
N VAL A 27 -1.40 6.50 12.45
CA VAL A 27 -2.55 6.20 13.31
C VAL A 27 -3.81 6.67 12.60
N PRO A 28 -4.69 5.75 12.14
CA PRO A 28 -6.00 6.10 11.60
C PRO A 28 -6.99 6.35 12.74
N ASP A 29 -8.12 6.98 12.43
CA ASP A 29 -9.24 7.13 13.37
C ASP A 29 -9.86 5.78 13.76
N VAL A 30 -9.86 4.83 12.81
CA VAL A 30 -10.46 3.51 12.98
C VAL A 30 -9.53 2.45 12.39
N TRP A 31 -9.28 1.38 13.14
CA TRP A 31 -8.53 0.23 12.65
C TRP A 31 -9.47 -0.82 12.05
N PHE A 32 -8.98 -1.57 11.06
CA PHE A 32 -9.71 -2.68 10.46
C PHE A 32 -8.82 -3.92 10.41
N ARG A 33 -9.38 -5.10 10.67
CA ARG A 33 -8.70 -6.37 10.40
C ARG A 33 -8.51 -6.53 8.89
N PRO A 34 -7.30 -6.92 8.42
CA PRO A 34 -7.06 -7.15 7.00
C PRO A 34 -8.09 -8.13 6.42
N HIS A 35 -8.76 -7.72 5.35
CA HIS A 35 -9.71 -8.57 4.64
C HIS A 35 -9.93 -8.14 3.19
N LEU A 36 -10.10 -6.85 2.96
CA LEU A 36 -10.46 -6.31 1.65
C LEU A 36 -9.20 -5.87 0.90
N VAL A 37 -9.05 -6.33 -0.34
CA VAL A 37 -7.97 -5.92 -1.24
C VAL A 37 -8.53 -4.95 -2.28
N ILE A 38 -7.85 -3.82 -2.48
CA ILE A 38 -8.21 -2.83 -3.50
C ILE A 38 -7.11 -2.70 -4.55
N GLU A 39 -7.53 -2.45 -5.78
CA GLU A 39 -6.59 -2.05 -6.82
C GLU A 39 -6.30 -0.55 -6.72
N THR A 40 -5.02 -0.21 -6.65
CA THR A 40 -4.53 1.16 -6.55
C THR A 40 -3.51 1.42 -7.66
N ILE A 41 -3.62 2.58 -8.31
CA ILE A 41 -2.62 3.08 -9.26
C ILE A 41 -1.89 4.27 -8.65
N ALA A 42 -0.65 4.47 -9.05
CA ALA A 42 0.18 5.59 -8.60
C ALA A 42 1.09 6.07 -9.74
N SER A 43 1.61 7.28 -9.63
CA SER A 43 2.54 7.82 -10.63
C SER A 43 3.92 7.20 -10.52
N GLU A 44 4.39 7.01 -9.28
CA GLU A 44 5.71 6.45 -8.98
C GLU A 44 5.75 5.89 -7.55
N ILE A 45 6.76 5.06 -7.27
CA ILE A 45 7.14 4.65 -5.92
C ILE A 45 8.27 5.55 -5.44
N THR A 46 8.17 6.04 -4.21
CA THR A 46 9.11 7.00 -3.61
C THR A 46 9.61 6.51 -2.25
N LEU A 47 10.79 6.99 -1.84
CA LEU A 47 11.29 6.79 -0.49
C LEU A 47 10.43 7.55 0.52
N SER A 48 10.10 6.90 1.62
CA SER A 48 9.24 7.46 2.66
C SER A 48 9.81 7.18 4.06
N PRO A 49 9.91 8.19 4.94
CA PRO A 49 10.36 7.99 6.32
C PRO A 49 9.27 7.37 7.22
N ILE A 50 8.00 7.49 6.83
CA ILE A 50 6.84 7.13 7.69
C ILE A 50 6.13 5.85 7.27
N HIS A 51 6.35 5.36 6.04
CA HIS A 51 5.69 4.14 5.55
C HIS A 51 6.65 2.96 5.78
N PRO A 52 6.26 1.93 6.55
CA PRO A 52 7.16 0.84 6.92
C PRO A 52 7.41 -0.18 5.80
N ALA A 53 6.61 -0.16 4.73
CA ALA A 53 6.78 -1.08 3.61
C ALA A 53 8.21 -0.99 3.04
N GLY A 54 8.95 -2.10 3.04
CA GLY A 54 10.33 -2.14 2.55
C GLY A 54 11.32 -1.32 3.38
N MET A 55 11.03 -1.05 4.66
CA MET A 55 11.91 -0.29 5.55
C MET A 55 13.35 -0.80 5.51
N GLY A 56 14.30 0.09 5.21
CA GLY A 56 15.73 -0.22 5.17
C GLY A 56 16.19 -1.03 3.96
N ARG A 57 15.30 -1.42 3.03
CA ARG A 57 15.65 -2.23 1.85
C ARG A 57 16.36 -1.44 0.75
N ILE A 58 16.05 -0.15 0.63
CA ILE A 58 16.66 0.76 -0.37
C ILE A 58 17.60 1.77 0.31
N ARG A 59 17.09 2.48 1.33
CA ARG A 59 17.84 3.46 2.12
C ARG A 59 17.61 3.17 3.60
N LYS A 60 18.68 3.27 4.40
CA LYS A 60 18.61 3.12 5.86
C LYS A 60 17.55 4.08 6.41
N GLU A 61 16.67 3.59 7.30
CA GLU A 61 15.58 4.36 7.93
C GLU A 61 14.55 4.94 6.95
N SER A 62 14.40 4.35 5.76
CA SER A 62 13.32 4.70 4.85
C SER A 62 12.64 3.45 4.31
N GLY A 63 11.32 3.47 4.27
CA GLY A 63 10.52 2.54 3.48
C GLY A 63 10.08 3.16 2.16
N LEU A 64 9.02 2.61 1.60
CA LEU A 64 8.48 2.95 0.28
C LEU A 64 7.04 3.42 0.39
N ALA A 65 6.68 4.39 -0.43
CA ALA A 65 5.33 4.92 -0.53
C ALA A 65 4.95 5.16 -1.99
N LEU A 66 3.65 5.08 -2.26
CA LEU A 66 3.07 5.43 -3.54
C LEU A 66 2.88 6.95 -3.63
N ARG A 67 3.33 7.57 -4.73
CA ARG A 67 3.05 8.98 -5.01
C ARG A 67 1.76 9.14 -5.81
N PHE A 68 0.88 10.01 -5.33
CA PHE A 68 -0.46 10.24 -5.88
C PHE A 68 -1.26 8.93 -6.06
N PRO A 69 -1.43 8.11 -5.00
CA PRO A 69 -2.20 6.88 -5.08
C PRO A 69 -3.66 7.20 -5.37
N LYS A 70 -4.25 6.48 -6.33
CA LYS A 70 -5.66 6.58 -6.71
C LYS A 70 -6.28 5.19 -6.68
N PHE A 71 -7.41 5.08 -5.99
CA PHE A 71 -8.26 3.91 -6.07
C PHE A 71 -8.88 3.81 -7.48
N THR A 72 -8.81 2.63 -8.10
CA THR A 72 -9.30 2.46 -9.50
C THR A 72 -10.80 2.22 -9.60
N GLY A 73 -11.51 2.08 -8.48
CA GLY A 73 -12.90 1.62 -8.44
C GLY A 73 -13.04 0.10 -8.27
N LYS A 74 -11.93 -0.65 -8.36
CA LYS A 74 -11.96 -2.13 -8.26
C LYS A 74 -11.60 -2.62 -6.87
N ILE A 75 -12.58 -3.26 -6.24
CA ILE A 75 -12.38 -4.12 -5.09
C ILE A 75 -12.09 -5.53 -5.61
N ARG A 76 -11.03 -6.16 -5.13
CA ARG A 76 -10.58 -7.49 -5.55
C ARG A 76 -11.17 -8.54 -4.61
N ASP A 77 -12.43 -8.90 -4.85
CA ASP A 77 -13.12 -9.98 -4.13
C ASP A 77 -12.57 -11.37 -4.46
N ASP A 78 -11.82 -11.49 -5.56
CA ASP A 78 -11.05 -12.66 -5.97
C ASP A 78 -9.75 -12.85 -5.19
N LYS A 79 -9.33 -11.89 -4.36
CA LYS A 79 -8.06 -11.93 -3.62
C LYS A 79 -8.25 -11.88 -2.11
N LYS A 80 -7.44 -12.67 -1.39
CA LYS A 80 -7.28 -12.55 0.07
C LYS A 80 -6.18 -11.52 0.40
N PRO A 81 -6.11 -11.02 1.64
CA PRO A 81 -5.03 -10.12 2.08
C PRO A 81 -3.63 -10.68 1.82
N GLU A 82 -3.46 -12.00 1.90
CA GLU A 82 -2.20 -12.69 1.66
C GLU A 82 -1.80 -12.71 0.17
N ASP A 83 -2.76 -12.51 -0.75
CA ASP A 83 -2.55 -12.43 -2.20
C ASP A 83 -2.32 -10.98 -2.69
N ALA A 84 -2.23 -10.02 -1.75
CA ALA A 84 -1.92 -8.64 -2.04
C ALA A 84 -0.46 -8.48 -2.52
N THR A 85 -0.18 -7.36 -3.17
CA THR A 85 1.18 -7.05 -3.64
C THR A 85 2.15 -7.05 -2.47
N THR A 86 3.20 -7.86 -2.60
CA THR A 86 4.21 -8.10 -1.58
C THR A 86 5.23 -6.95 -1.52
N VAL A 87 5.95 -6.87 -0.39
CA VAL A 87 7.03 -5.89 -0.24
C VAL A 87 8.14 -6.12 -1.27
N ASP A 88 8.46 -7.38 -1.59
CA ASP A 88 9.50 -7.70 -2.58
C ASP A 88 9.10 -7.24 -3.99
N GLU A 89 7.85 -7.43 -4.40
CA GLU A 89 7.33 -6.89 -5.67
C GLU A 89 7.41 -5.35 -5.70
N ILE A 90 7.06 -4.66 -4.61
CA ILE A 90 7.14 -3.19 -4.52
C ILE A 90 8.60 -2.72 -4.65
N VAL A 91 9.54 -3.40 -4.00
CA VAL A 91 10.98 -3.10 -4.10
C VAL A 91 11.49 -3.33 -5.52
N GLU A 92 11.07 -4.40 -6.18
CA GLU A 92 11.42 -4.68 -7.58
C GLU A 92 10.89 -3.58 -8.50
N MET A 93 9.61 -3.21 -8.35
CA MET A 93 8.98 -2.13 -9.12
C MET A 93 9.72 -0.79 -8.96
N TYR A 94 10.14 -0.45 -7.73
CA TYR A 94 10.93 0.75 -7.47
C TYR A 94 12.28 0.73 -8.21
N ASN A 95 12.99 -0.40 -8.18
CA ASN A 95 14.27 -0.52 -8.86
C ASN A 95 14.12 -0.46 -10.40
N LEU A 96 13.04 -1.01 -10.95
CA LEU A 96 12.71 -0.91 -12.38
C LEU A 96 12.40 0.53 -12.80
N GLN A 97 11.73 1.30 -11.95
CA GLN A 97 11.48 2.73 -12.18
C GLN A 97 12.79 3.51 -12.34
N LEU A 98 13.77 3.30 -11.45
CA LEU A 98 15.08 3.97 -11.52
C LEU A 98 15.82 3.67 -12.83
N LYS A 99 15.87 2.39 -13.23
CA LYS A 99 16.49 1.97 -14.50
C LYS A 99 15.84 2.64 -15.71
N LYS A 100 14.52 2.87 -15.67
CA LYS A 100 13.80 3.56 -16.75
C LYS A 100 14.16 5.04 -16.81
N VAL A 101 14.31 5.71 -15.66
CA VAL A 101 14.72 7.12 -15.61
C VAL A 101 16.13 7.30 -16.18
N GLU A 102 17.07 6.42 -15.83
CA GLU A 102 18.45 6.46 -16.37
C GLU A 102 18.48 6.31 -17.90
N ARG A 103 17.68 5.40 -18.47
CA ARG A 103 17.61 5.20 -19.93
C ARG A 103 17.03 6.36 -20.72
N VAL A 104 16.15 7.16 -20.11
CA VAL A 104 15.54 8.34 -20.76
C VAL A 104 16.47 9.56 -20.69
N ALA A 105 17.38 9.59 -19.72
CA ALA A 105 18.36 10.66 -19.56
C ALA A 105 19.62 10.49 -20.43
N GLN A 106 19.79 9.35 -21.10
CA GLN A 106 20.83 9.06 -22.08
C GLN A 106 20.34 9.32 -23.51
#